data_AF-A0AAD5UER1-F1
#
_entry.id   AF-A0AAD5UER1-F1
#
_cell.length_a   1.000
_cell.length_b   1.000
_cell.length_c   1.000
_cell.angle_alpha   90.00
_cell.angle_beta   90.00
_cell.angle_gamma   90.00
#
_symmetry.space_group_name_H-M   'P 1'
#
loop_
_entity.id
_entity.type
_entity.pdbx_description
1 polymer ?
#
loop_
_entity_poly.entity_id
_entity_poly.type
_entity_poly.pdbx_seq_one_letter_code
_entity_poly.pdbx_strand_id
1 'polypeptide(L)'
;MSRMVKQMRSLSTKRQLGLNGPYVSALGLGVMGMSDFYNPSAQNRDAEHIKLLHEAIDMGCTFWDTDYQHRPDPNVPITETVQAMSELVKQGKVRYLGLSECSAEQIRLAHKVHPISAYQAEFSPWHTKLESDGRLEACRELGIAIVPYSPLGRGFLTGTIKSFDDLDPNDWRRKNPRFQKGAFEKNFELVKAFTRMAQAKGIPTSQLCLAWVLSQGSDFIPIPGTKRSKYLKENWGSLQVELSDKEKKELRKIINEIPIEGGQLNILKK
;
A
#
# COMPACT_ATOMS: atom_id res chain seq x y z
N MET A 1 -15.51 35.57 -4.68
CA MET A 1 -14.79 34.43 -5.30
C MET A 1 -15.38 33.13 -4.78
N SER A 2 -16.06 32.42 -5.69
CA SER A 2 -17.12 31.43 -5.47
C SER A 2 -16.64 30.10 -4.86
N ARG A 3 -17.58 29.37 -4.22
CA ARG A 3 -17.50 27.96 -3.75
C ARG A 3 -16.76 27.01 -4.71
N MET A 4 -16.70 27.31 -6.00
CA MET A 4 -15.91 26.55 -7.00
C MET A 4 -14.40 26.49 -6.67
N VAL A 5 -13.80 27.52 -6.06
CA VAL A 5 -12.36 27.48 -5.72
C VAL A 5 -12.07 26.56 -4.53
N LYS A 6 -13.06 26.35 -3.64
CA LYS A 6 -12.95 25.38 -2.53
C LYS A 6 -13.11 23.92 -3.00
N GLN A 7 -13.69 23.68 -4.17
CA GLN A 7 -13.87 22.34 -4.71
C GLN A 7 -12.60 21.81 -5.45
N MET A 8 -11.59 22.66 -5.64
CA MET A 8 -10.32 22.32 -6.31
C MET A 8 -9.18 21.90 -5.37
N ARG A 9 -9.42 21.74 -4.06
CA ARG A 9 -8.36 21.43 -3.08
C ARG A 9 -8.59 20.20 -2.18
N SER A 10 -9.74 19.54 -2.30
CA SER A 10 -9.91 18.19 -1.73
C SER A 10 -9.29 17.15 -2.65
N LEU A 11 -8.62 16.14 -2.10
CA LEU A 11 -8.19 14.97 -2.87
C LEU A 11 -9.41 14.35 -3.57
N SER A 12 -9.34 14.14 -4.89
CA SER A 12 -10.40 13.43 -5.62
C SER A 12 -10.69 12.10 -4.92
N THR A 13 -11.97 11.81 -4.67
CA THR A 13 -12.40 10.55 -4.04
C THR A 13 -12.25 9.35 -4.97
N LYS A 14 -11.96 9.60 -6.25
CA LYS A 14 -11.71 8.59 -7.28
C LYS A 14 -10.35 8.81 -7.95
N ARG A 15 -9.71 7.70 -8.36
CA ARG A 15 -8.43 7.67 -9.07
C ARG A 15 -8.51 6.66 -10.22
N GLN A 16 -7.81 6.93 -11.31
CA GLN A 16 -7.76 6.02 -12.45
C GLN A 16 -6.78 4.89 -12.16
N LEU A 17 -7.19 3.64 -12.39
CA LEU A 17 -6.34 2.46 -12.22
C LEU A 17 -5.45 2.28 -13.46
N GLY A 18 -4.28 2.92 -13.48
CA GLY A 18 -3.41 2.97 -14.65
C GLY A 18 -4.04 3.74 -15.82
N LEU A 19 -3.38 3.79 -16.98
CA LEU A 19 -3.83 4.61 -18.12
C LEU A 19 -5.20 4.23 -18.69
N ASN A 20 -5.54 2.93 -18.65
CA ASN A 20 -6.73 2.39 -19.33
C ASN A 20 -7.69 1.66 -18.38
N GLY A 21 -7.45 1.72 -17.06
CA GLY A 21 -8.33 1.10 -16.09
C GLY A 21 -9.45 2.02 -15.59
N PRO A 22 -10.38 1.46 -14.81
CA PRO A 22 -11.55 2.18 -14.32
C PRO A 22 -11.16 3.22 -13.28
N TYR A 23 -12.09 4.13 -12.99
CA TYR A 23 -12.01 4.97 -11.81
C TYR A 23 -12.38 4.15 -10.56
N VAL A 24 -11.39 3.94 -9.69
CA VAL A 24 -11.54 3.29 -8.39
C VAL A 24 -11.52 4.31 -7.26
N SER A 25 -11.90 3.91 -6.04
CA SER A 25 -11.79 4.79 -4.87
C SER A 25 -10.32 5.17 -4.61
N ALA A 26 -10.08 6.42 -4.23
CA ALA A 26 -8.73 6.94 -3.97
C ALA A 26 -8.03 6.25 -2.77
N LEU A 27 -8.83 5.67 -1.87
CA LEU A 27 -8.39 4.83 -0.76
C LEU A 27 -9.03 3.45 -0.92
N GLY A 28 -8.21 2.39 -0.89
CA GLY A 28 -8.70 1.01 -0.88
C GLY A 28 -8.62 0.38 0.52
N LEU A 29 -8.93 -0.91 0.61
CA LEU A 29 -8.87 -1.68 1.86
C LEU A 29 -7.90 -2.85 1.71
N GLY A 30 -6.84 -2.86 2.52
CA GLY A 30 -5.92 -4.00 2.58
C GLY A 30 -6.49 -5.13 3.42
N VAL A 31 -6.73 -6.30 2.82
CA VAL A 31 -7.37 -7.45 3.51
C VAL A 31 -6.40 -8.53 3.99
N MET A 32 -5.11 -8.45 3.64
CA MET A 32 -4.08 -9.44 4.02
C MET A 32 -4.06 -9.75 5.53
N GLY A 33 -4.25 -8.72 6.37
CA GLY A 33 -4.29 -8.90 7.82
C GLY A 33 -5.46 -9.76 8.32
N MET A 34 -6.51 -9.97 7.51
CA MET A 34 -7.72 -10.72 7.86
C MET A 34 -7.51 -12.23 7.90
N SER A 35 -6.67 -12.80 7.00
CA SER A 35 -6.45 -14.24 6.84
C SER A 35 -5.02 -14.71 7.17
N ASP A 36 -3.98 -13.97 6.82
CA ASP A 36 -2.63 -14.56 6.64
C ASP A 36 -1.81 -14.72 7.94
N PHE A 37 -2.22 -14.07 9.04
CA PHE A 37 -1.34 -13.91 10.22
C PHE A 37 -1.92 -14.44 11.54
N TYR A 38 -3.13 -15.01 11.57
CA TYR A 38 -3.82 -15.34 12.84
C TYR A 38 -4.31 -16.79 13.00
N ASN A 39 -4.06 -17.69 12.05
CA ASN A 39 -4.41 -19.11 12.25
C ASN A 39 -3.38 -20.08 11.65
N PRO A 40 -2.48 -20.67 12.48
CA PRO A 40 -1.49 -21.65 12.06
C PRO A 40 -2.08 -22.90 11.37
N SER A 41 -3.37 -23.19 11.56
CA SER A 41 -4.05 -24.34 10.92
C SER A 41 -4.45 -24.12 9.45
N ALA A 42 -4.15 -22.94 8.88
CA ALA A 42 -4.43 -22.62 7.47
C ALA A 42 -3.20 -22.68 6.55
N GLN A 43 -2.01 -22.95 7.10
CA GLN A 43 -0.80 -23.15 6.28
C GLN A 43 -0.87 -24.51 5.58
N ASN A 44 -0.64 -24.53 4.26
CA ASN A 44 -0.69 -25.69 3.34
C ASN A 44 -2.07 -26.08 2.75
N ARG A 45 -2.95 -25.11 2.50
CA ARG A 45 -4.17 -25.32 1.68
C ARG A 45 -4.19 -24.52 0.38
N ASP A 46 -3.07 -23.97 -0.07
CA ASP A 46 -3.04 -23.12 -1.26
C ASP A 46 -3.57 -23.82 -2.52
N ALA A 47 -3.31 -25.12 -2.68
CA ALA A 47 -3.91 -25.93 -3.74
C ALA A 47 -5.44 -26.07 -3.60
N GLU A 48 -5.97 -26.17 -2.39
CA GLU A 48 -7.42 -26.21 -2.12
C GLU A 48 -8.07 -24.82 -2.26
N HIS A 49 -7.37 -23.74 -1.89
CA HIS A 49 -7.83 -22.37 -2.10
C HIS A 49 -7.83 -22.01 -3.59
N ILE A 50 -6.81 -22.39 -4.35
CA ILE A 50 -6.75 -22.22 -5.81
C ILE A 50 -7.85 -23.06 -6.46
N LYS A 51 -8.08 -24.31 -6.01
CA LYS A 51 -9.19 -25.13 -6.48
C LYS A 51 -10.55 -24.49 -6.19
N LEU A 52 -10.77 -23.94 -5.00
CA LEU A 52 -11.98 -23.20 -4.62
C LEU A 52 -12.18 -21.94 -5.46
N LEU A 53 -11.09 -21.24 -5.79
CA LEU A 53 -11.10 -20.08 -6.68
C LEU A 53 -11.47 -20.47 -8.12
N HIS A 54 -10.99 -21.62 -8.63
CA HIS A 54 -11.44 -22.19 -9.90
C HIS A 54 -12.91 -22.62 -9.86
N GLU A 55 -13.33 -23.32 -8.81
CA GLU A 55 -14.75 -23.71 -8.61
C GLU A 55 -15.66 -22.49 -8.53
N ALA A 56 -15.24 -21.41 -7.86
CA ALA A 56 -16.01 -20.16 -7.79
C ALA A 56 -16.18 -19.52 -9.18
N ILE A 57 -15.14 -19.54 -10.02
CA ILE A 57 -15.22 -19.04 -11.41
C ILE A 57 -16.15 -19.94 -12.24
N ASP A 58 -16.02 -21.27 -12.14
CA ASP A 58 -16.86 -22.24 -12.83
C ASP A 58 -18.33 -22.12 -12.41
N MET A 59 -18.58 -21.69 -11.17
CA MET A 59 -19.91 -21.39 -10.61
C MET A 59 -20.42 -19.98 -10.96
N GLY A 60 -19.69 -19.19 -11.75
CA GLY A 60 -20.13 -17.88 -12.24
C GLY A 60 -19.70 -16.67 -11.41
N CYS A 61 -18.80 -16.81 -10.43
CA CYS A 61 -18.21 -15.70 -9.67
C CYS A 61 -17.08 -15.00 -10.48
N THR A 62 -17.44 -14.34 -11.58
CA THR A 62 -16.51 -13.96 -12.65
C THR A 62 -16.07 -12.49 -12.67
N PHE A 63 -16.36 -11.70 -11.61
CA PHE A 63 -16.05 -10.27 -11.57
C PHE A 63 -14.76 -9.98 -10.77
N TRP A 64 -13.61 -10.42 -11.29
CA TRP A 64 -12.31 -10.19 -10.66
C TRP A 64 -11.57 -9.13 -11.47
N ASP A 65 -11.65 -7.87 -11.02
CA ASP A 65 -11.16 -6.75 -11.82
C ASP A 65 -9.63 -6.74 -11.99
N THR A 66 -8.86 -7.23 -11.00
CA THR A 66 -7.38 -7.23 -11.07
C THR A 66 -6.75 -8.49 -10.51
N ASP A 67 -5.81 -9.08 -11.24
CA ASP A 67 -4.93 -10.17 -10.77
C ASP A 67 -3.51 -9.65 -10.53
N TYR A 68 -2.89 -10.06 -9.42
CA TYR A 68 -1.58 -9.58 -8.99
C TYR A 68 -0.56 -10.70 -8.94
N GLN A 69 0.54 -10.50 -9.67
CA GLN A 69 1.80 -11.13 -9.34
C GLN A 69 2.24 -10.63 -7.96
N HIS A 70 2.15 -11.47 -6.92
CA HIS A 70 2.36 -11.01 -5.54
C HIS A 70 3.85 -10.71 -5.24
N ARG A 71 4.77 -11.55 -5.72
CA ARG A 71 6.24 -11.45 -5.57
C ARG A 71 6.98 -12.18 -6.69
N PRO A 72 7.98 -11.58 -7.35
CA PRO A 72 8.67 -12.26 -8.43
C PRO A 72 9.38 -13.52 -7.91
N ASP A 73 9.19 -14.64 -8.60
CA ASP A 73 10.03 -15.83 -8.40
C ASP A 73 11.41 -15.53 -8.98
N PRO A 74 12.50 -15.67 -8.19
CA PRO A 74 13.85 -15.41 -8.70
C PRO A 74 14.26 -16.34 -9.85
N ASN A 75 13.60 -17.49 -10.02
CA ASN A 75 13.93 -18.49 -11.03
C ASN A 75 13.05 -18.41 -12.28
N VAL A 76 11.98 -17.60 -12.27
CA VAL A 76 11.06 -17.48 -13.42
C VAL A 76 11.15 -16.06 -13.99
N PRO A 77 11.50 -15.89 -15.27
CA PRO A 77 11.47 -14.58 -15.91
C PRO A 77 10.10 -13.91 -15.77
N ILE A 78 10.08 -12.63 -15.38
CA ILE A 78 8.83 -11.89 -15.18
C ILE A 78 7.96 -11.88 -16.45
N THR A 79 8.59 -11.92 -17.63
CA THR A 79 7.93 -11.96 -18.93
C THR A 79 7.11 -13.24 -19.12
N GLU A 80 7.60 -14.39 -18.65
CA GLU A 80 6.86 -15.66 -18.72
C GLU A 80 5.65 -15.63 -17.80
N THR A 81 5.83 -15.12 -16.58
CA THR A 81 4.73 -14.96 -15.62
C THR A 81 3.64 -14.05 -16.19
N VAL A 82 4.00 -12.91 -16.75
CA VAL A 82 3.04 -11.95 -17.31
C VAL A 82 2.42 -12.47 -18.60
N GLN A 83 3.13 -13.25 -19.41
CA GLN A 83 2.54 -13.93 -20.56
C GLN A 83 1.42 -14.87 -20.12
N ALA A 84 1.65 -15.69 -19.08
CA ALA A 84 0.63 -16.57 -18.53
C ALA A 84 -0.58 -15.80 -17.96
N MET A 85 -0.33 -14.73 -17.20
CA MET A 85 -1.40 -13.85 -16.68
C MET A 85 -2.20 -13.20 -17.82
N SER A 86 -1.57 -12.82 -18.92
CA SER A 86 -2.26 -12.20 -20.06
C SER A 86 -3.28 -13.12 -20.74
N GLU A 87 -3.10 -14.45 -20.67
CA GLU A 87 -4.08 -15.40 -21.17
C GLU A 87 -5.38 -15.36 -20.37
N LEU A 88 -5.31 -15.06 -19.07
CA LEU A 88 -6.51 -14.84 -18.23
C LEU A 88 -7.29 -13.60 -18.69
N VAL A 89 -6.58 -12.55 -19.11
CA VAL A 89 -7.20 -11.34 -19.67
C VAL A 89 -7.87 -11.63 -21.00
N LYS A 90 -7.18 -12.35 -21.91
CA LYS A 90 -7.75 -12.76 -23.21
C LYS A 90 -9.00 -13.63 -23.06
N GLN A 91 -9.05 -14.46 -22.01
CA GLN A 91 -10.21 -15.29 -21.67
C GLN A 91 -11.34 -14.51 -20.97
N GLY A 92 -11.16 -13.21 -20.70
CA GLY A 92 -12.14 -12.38 -20.00
C GLY A 92 -12.30 -12.70 -18.51
N LYS A 93 -11.38 -13.50 -17.93
CA LYS A 93 -11.41 -13.90 -16.52
C LYS A 93 -10.95 -12.79 -15.57
N VAL A 94 -10.05 -11.94 -16.06
CA VAL A 94 -9.51 -10.78 -15.36
C VAL A 94 -9.49 -9.60 -16.33
N ARG A 95 -9.68 -8.37 -15.82
CA ARG A 95 -9.66 -7.17 -16.67
C ARG A 95 -8.30 -6.49 -16.70
N TYR A 96 -7.59 -6.50 -15.59
CA TYR A 96 -6.33 -5.76 -15.42
C TYR A 96 -5.27 -6.62 -14.73
N LEU A 97 -4.01 -6.42 -15.11
CA LEU A 97 -2.88 -7.05 -14.43
C LEU A 97 -2.20 -6.07 -13.49
N GLY A 98 -1.81 -6.58 -12.33
CA GLY A 98 -1.02 -5.88 -11.32
C GLY A 98 0.28 -6.64 -11.02
N LEU A 99 1.29 -5.90 -10.59
CA LEU A 99 2.56 -6.44 -10.10
C LEU A 99 2.81 -5.99 -8.67
N SER A 100 3.64 -6.72 -7.95
CA SER A 100 4.03 -6.38 -6.58
C SER A 100 5.48 -6.77 -6.32
N GLU A 101 6.23 -5.88 -5.68
CA GLU A 101 7.63 -6.11 -5.29
C GLU A 101 8.59 -6.48 -6.45
N CYS A 102 8.25 -6.15 -7.69
CA CYS A 102 9.13 -6.23 -8.85
C CYS A 102 10.16 -5.07 -8.87
N SER A 103 11.34 -5.32 -9.43
CA SER A 103 12.31 -4.27 -9.71
C SER A 103 11.82 -3.33 -10.82
N ALA A 104 12.44 -2.14 -10.94
CA ALA A 104 12.10 -1.19 -12.01
C ALA A 104 12.28 -1.78 -13.42
N GLU A 105 13.32 -2.62 -13.59
CA GLU A 105 13.55 -3.35 -14.83
C GLU A 105 12.45 -4.38 -15.10
N GLN A 106 12.09 -5.17 -14.09
CA GLN A 106 11.01 -6.17 -14.21
C GLN A 106 9.67 -5.52 -14.56
N ILE A 107 9.35 -4.36 -13.97
CA ILE A 107 8.13 -3.58 -14.29
C ILE A 107 8.11 -3.23 -15.79
N ARG A 108 9.22 -2.70 -16.32
CA ARG A 108 9.31 -2.32 -17.75
C ARG A 108 9.22 -3.54 -18.67
N LEU A 109 9.89 -4.63 -18.33
CA LEU A 109 9.84 -5.87 -19.12
C LEU A 109 8.44 -6.47 -19.14
N ALA A 110 7.79 -6.55 -17.99
CA ALA A 110 6.41 -7.01 -17.86
C ALA A 110 5.44 -6.19 -18.70
N HIS A 111 5.52 -4.86 -18.63
CA HIS A 111 4.60 -3.96 -19.33
C HIS A 111 4.73 -4.06 -20.86
N LYS A 112 5.90 -4.44 -21.38
CA LYS A 112 6.09 -4.74 -22.81
C LYS A 112 5.35 -6.01 -23.25
N VAL A 113 5.17 -6.99 -22.36
CA VAL A 113 4.44 -8.23 -22.65
C VAL A 113 2.94 -7.99 -22.60
N HIS A 114 2.46 -7.35 -21.53
CA HIS A 114 1.06 -6.96 -21.39
C HIS A 114 0.95 -5.70 -20.52
N PRO A 115 0.06 -4.74 -20.85
CA PRO A 115 -0.11 -3.53 -20.05
C PRO A 115 -0.41 -3.83 -18.58
N ILE A 116 0.48 -3.38 -17.70
CA ILE A 116 0.29 -3.44 -16.25
C ILE A 116 -0.49 -2.20 -15.81
N SER A 117 -1.56 -2.39 -15.04
CA SER A 117 -2.43 -1.30 -14.60
C SER A 117 -2.07 -0.79 -13.20
N ALA A 118 -1.50 -1.65 -12.36
CA ALA A 118 -1.17 -1.28 -10.99
C ALA A 118 0.09 -1.97 -10.44
N TYR A 119 0.84 -1.27 -9.59
CA TYR A 119 2.04 -1.75 -8.94
C TYR A 119 1.94 -1.58 -7.43
N GLN A 120 1.97 -2.68 -6.68
CA GLN A 120 1.89 -2.69 -5.22
C GLN A 120 3.28 -2.69 -4.59
N ALA A 121 3.51 -1.85 -3.59
CA ALA A 121 4.77 -1.78 -2.85
C ALA A 121 4.58 -1.22 -1.44
N GLU A 122 5.51 -1.51 -0.53
CA GLU A 122 5.54 -0.83 0.78
C GLU A 122 5.82 0.66 0.56
N PHE A 123 4.94 1.52 1.04
CA PHE A 123 5.19 2.96 0.99
C PHE A 123 4.46 3.70 2.11
N SER A 124 5.22 4.47 2.89
CA SER A 124 4.72 5.31 3.99
C SER A 124 5.77 6.36 4.36
N PRO A 125 5.46 7.33 5.24
CA PRO A 125 6.49 8.17 5.87
C PRO A 125 7.63 7.38 6.53
N TRP A 126 7.39 6.12 6.90
CA TRP A 126 8.38 5.24 7.52
C TRP A 126 9.21 4.43 6.51
N HIS A 127 8.82 4.44 5.23
CA HIS A 127 9.48 3.69 4.17
C HIS A 127 9.23 4.36 2.82
N THR A 128 10.19 5.14 2.34
CA THR A 128 10.12 5.92 1.10
C THR A 128 11.02 5.38 -0.02
N LYS A 129 11.56 4.16 0.14
CA LYS A 129 12.57 3.59 -0.77
C LYS A 129 12.12 3.60 -2.25
N LEU A 130 10.82 3.38 -2.48
CA LEU A 130 10.14 3.46 -3.78
C LEU A 130 10.47 4.74 -4.58
N GLU A 131 10.72 5.87 -3.90
CA GLU A 131 11.06 7.16 -4.54
C GLU A 131 12.49 7.20 -5.11
N SER A 132 13.36 6.25 -4.74
CA SER A 132 14.81 6.33 -4.97
C SER A 132 15.43 5.12 -5.65
N ASP A 133 14.64 4.09 -5.96
CA ASP A 133 15.11 2.84 -6.56
C ASP A 133 14.56 2.60 -7.98
N GLY A 134 14.08 3.68 -8.61
CA GLY A 134 13.60 3.69 -10.00
C GLY A 134 12.23 3.07 -10.22
N ARG A 135 11.63 2.41 -9.20
CA ARG A 135 10.32 1.76 -9.35
C ARG A 135 9.18 2.78 -9.50
N LEU A 136 9.19 3.87 -8.72
CA LEU A 136 8.24 4.97 -8.88
C LEU A 136 8.33 5.60 -10.27
N GLU A 137 9.55 5.84 -10.74
CA GLU A 137 9.81 6.42 -12.06
C GLU A 137 9.29 5.50 -13.17
N ALA A 138 9.62 4.20 -13.13
CA ALA A 138 9.13 3.22 -14.09
C ALA A 138 7.59 3.15 -14.12
N CYS A 139 6.93 3.21 -12.97
CA CYS A 139 5.47 3.23 -12.91
C CYS A 139 4.90 4.48 -13.58
N ARG A 140 5.47 5.66 -13.30
CA ARG A 140 5.00 6.93 -13.88
C ARG A 140 5.23 7.02 -15.39
N GLU A 141 6.41 6.57 -15.84
CA GLU A 141 6.77 6.46 -17.25
C GLU A 141 5.72 5.67 -18.04
N LEU A 142 5.24 4.56 -17.46
CA LEU A 142 4.30 3.62 -18.08
C LEU A 142 2.83 3.93 -17.71
N GLY A 143 2.58 4.98 -16.93
CA GLY A 143 1.26 5.34 -16.42
C GLY A 143 0.57 4.26 -15.59
N ILE A 144 1.35 3.52 -14.79
CA ILE A 144 0.89 2.48 -13.85
C ILE A 144 0.51 3.14 -12.53
N ALA A 145 -0.65 2.80 -11.97
CA ALA A 145 -1.03 3.28 -10.64
C ALA A 145 -0.20 2.60 -9.55
N ILE A 146 0.21 3.35 -8.52
CA ILE A 146 0.94 2.82 -7.37
C ILE A 146 -0.06 2.47 -6.28
N VAL A 147 0.06 1.29 -5.69
CA VAL A 147 -0.83 0.80 -4.62
C VAL A 147 0.01 0.59 -3.35
N PRO A 148 0.17 1.61 -2.50
CA PRO A 148 0.88 1.48 -1.23
C PRO A 148 0.25 0.47 -0.27
N TYR A 149 0.97 -0.62 0.04
CA TYR A 149 0.65 -1.45 1.20
C TYR A 149 1.40 -0.94 2.45
N SER A 150 0.88 -1.32 3.63
CA SER A 150 1.37 -0.82 4.93
C SER A 150 1.53 0.70 5.02
N PRO A 151 0.60 1.53 4.49
CA PRO A 151 0.77 2.99 4.46
C PRO A 151 0.80 3.63 5.85
N LEU A 152 0.35 2.93 6.88
CA LEU A 152 0.40 3.32 8.29
C LEU A 152 1.54 2.64 9.07
N GLY A 153 2.56 2.11 8.39
CA GLY A 153 3.71 1.46 9.04
C GLY A 153 3.31 0.29 9.94
N ARG A 154 2.37 -0.55 9.48
CA ARG A 154 1.85 -1.70 10.26
C ARG A 154 1.26 -1.28 11.62
N GLY A 155 0.63 -0.10 11.65
CA GLY A 155 0.02 0.51 12.84
C GLY A 155 0.95 1.43 13.62
N PHE A 156 2.27 1.39 13.37
CA PHE A 156 3.25 2.20 14.08
C PHE A 156 2.97 3.71 13.93
N LEU A 157 2.67 4.15 12.70
CA LEU A 157 2.44 5.57 12.39
C LEU A 157 1.13 6.14 12.93
N THR A 158 0.28 5.30 13.55
CA THR A 158 -0.96 5.77 14.18
C THR A 158 -0.73 6.36 15.58
N GLY A 159 0.42 6.08 16.21
CA GLY A 159 0.71 6.47 17.59
C GLY A 159 -0.03 5.68 18.66
N THR A 160 -0.78 4.64 18.30
CA THR A 160 -1.45 3.78 19.30
C THR A 160 -0.50 2.80 19.97
N ILE A 161 0.62 2.46 19.32
CA ILE A 161 1.69 1.61 19.85
C ILE A 161 2.77 2.56 20.36
N LYS A 162 2.86 2.73 21.68
CA LYS A 162 3.76 3.69 22.35
C LYS A 162 5.04 3.03 22.85
N SER A 163 5.03 1.71 23.03
CA SER A 163 6.21 0.92 23.36
C SER A 163 6.16 -0.46 22.71
N PHE A 164 7.28 -1.18 22.76
CA PHE A 164 7.36 -2.59 22.39
C PHE A 164 6.40 -3.47 23.23
N ASP A 165 6.17 -3.10 24.48
CA ASP A 165 5.34 -3.86 25.43
C ASP A 165 3.85 -3.74 25.15
N ASP A 166 3.42 -2.75 24.34
CA ASP A 166 2.03 -2.64 23.88
C ASP A 166 1.66 -3.73 22.84
N LEU A 167 2.65 -4.45 22.29
CA LEU A 167 2.42 -5.55 21.35
C LEU A 167 2.06 -6.84 22.09
N ASP A 168 1.04 -7.54 21.62
CA ASP A 168 0.71 -8.89 22.10
C ASP A 168 1.95 -9.81 22.03
N PRO A 169 2.21 -10.68 23.03
CA PRO A 169 3.39 -11.55 23.04
C PRO A 169 3.58 -12.40 21.77
N ASN A 170 2.49 -12.75 21.07
CA ASN A 170 2.51 -13.54 19.83
C ASN A 170 2.50 -12.67 18.56
N ASP A 171 2.57 -11.35 18.70
CA ASP A 171 2.57 -10.43 17.57
C ASP A 171 3.86 -10.55 16.76
N TRP A 172 3.74 -10.84 15.46
CA TRP A 172 4.89 -10.98 14.57
C TRP A 172 5.75 -9.71 14.47
N ARG A 173 5.18 -8.52 14.74
CA ARG A 173 5.93 -7.25 14.77
C ARG A 173 7.01 -7.27 15.85
N ARG A 174 6.90 -8.13 16.87
CA ARG A 174 7.97 -8.35 17.86
C ARG A 174 9.24 -8.96 17.25
N LYS A 175 9.19 -9.53 16.04
CA LYS A 175 10.35 -9.99 15.27
C LYS A 175 10.84 -8.95 14.24
N ASN A 176 10.14 -7.84 14.09
CA ASN A 176 10.51 -6.81 13.12
C ASN A 176 11.65 -5.95 13.69
N PRO A 177 12.79 -5.81 12.97
CA PRO A 177 13.93 -5.01 13.41
C PRO A 177 13.56 -3.57 13.80
N ARG A 178 12.55 -2.97 13.15
CA ARG A 178 12.11 -1.59 13.40
C ARG A 178 11.32 -1.42 14.69
N PHE A 179 10.83 -2.51 15.27
CA PHE A 179 10.11 -2.53 16.54
C PHE A 179 11.02 -2.93 17.71
N GLN A 180 12.28 -3.30 17.47
CA GLN A 180 13.19 -3.68 18.54
C GLN A 180 13.59 -2.47 19.39
N LYS A 181 13.97 -2.74 20.65
CA LYS A 181 14.50 -1.72 21.57
C LYS A 181 15.68 -0.97 20.95
N GLY A 182 15.71 0.35 21.10
CA GLY A 182 16.61 1.29 20.43
C GLY A 182 16.05 1.80 19.11
N ALA A 183 15.71 0.90 18.19
CA ALA A 183 15.13 1.27 16.90
C ALA A 183 13.72 1.83 17.06
N PHE A 184 12.90 1.23 17.93
CA PHE A 184 11.54 1.68 18.21
C PHE A 184 11.53 3.15 18.66
N GLU A 185 12.33 3.49 19.67
CA GLU A 185 12.36 4.81 20.30
C GLU A 185 12.78 5.89 19.29
N LYS A 186 13.80 5.62 18.47
CA LYS A 186 14.24 6.55 17.42
C LYS A 186 13.19 6.70 16.32
N ASN A 187 12.61 5.59 15.87
CA ASN A 187 11.51 5.60 14.89
C ASN A 187 10.28 6.34 15.43
N PHE A 188 10.04 6.30 16.74
CA PHE A 188 8.88 6.90 17.38
C PHE A 188 8.94 8.44 17.38
N GLU A 189 10.11 9.04 17.17
CA GLU A 189 10.22 10.50 16.95
C GLU A 189 9.46 10.95 15.70
N LEU A 190 9.41 10.12 14.65
CA LEU A 190 8.58 10.37 13.47
C LEU A 190 7.09 10.43 13.85
N VAL A 191 6.65 9.49 14.68
CA VAL A 191 5.27 9.41 15.16
C VAL A 191 4.92 10.62 16.02
N LYS A 192 5.81 11.05 16.92
CA LYS A 192 5.64 12.26 17.72
C LYS A 192 5.51 13.50 16.84
N ALA A 193 6.35 13.65 15.82
CA ALA A 193 6.31 14.79 14.91
C ALA A 193 4.99 14.84 14.12
N PHE A 194 4.57 13.72 13.53
CA PHE A 194 3.28 13.62 12.83
C PHE A 194 2.10 13.87 13.77
N THR A 195 2.16 13.36 15.01
CA THR A 195 1.10 13.55 15.99
C THR A 195 0.92 15.02 16.37
N ARG A 196 2.03 15.78 16.56
CA ARG A 196 1.94 17.22 16.83
C ARG A 196 1.24 17.98 15.70
N MET A 197 1.60 17.69 14.44
CA MET A 197 0.96 18.32 13.28
C MET A 197 -0.51 17.92 13.15
N ALA A 198 -0.84 16.65 13.41
CA ALA A 198 -2.21 16.15 13.33
C ALA A 198 -3.11 16.80 14.40
N GLN A 199 -2.58 16.93 15.64
CA GLN A 199 -3.25 17.61 16.74
C GLN A 199 -3.53 19.09 16.42
N ALA A 200 -2.57 19.80 15.82
CA ALA A 200 -2.76 21.19 15.40
C ALA A 200 -3.90 21.36 14.38
N LYS A 201 -4.21 20.31 13.60
CA LYS A 201 -5.34 20.27 12.65
C LYS A 201 -6.61 19.65 13.23
N GLY A 202 -6.59 19.16 14.48
CA GLY A 202 -7.73 18.48 15.10
C GLY A 202 -8.08 17.14 14.44
N ILE A 203 -7.11 16.45 13.83
CA ILE A 203 -7.31 15.16 13.15
C ILE A 203 -6.47 14.04 13.79
N PRO A 204 -6.87 12.76 13.64
CA PRO A 204 -6.02 11.63 13.99
C PRO A 204 -4.71 11.59 13.21
N THR A 205 -3.64 11.11 13.84
CA THR A 205 -2.32 10.91 13.19
C THR A 205 -2.39 10.01 11.96
N SER A 206 -3.25 8.98 12.00
CA SER A 206 -3.55 8.08 10.88
C SER A 206 -4.05 8.83 9.64
N GLN A 207 -4.91 9.83 9.82
CA GLN A 207 -5.44 10.64 8.72
C GLN A 207 -4.37 11.53 8.12
N LEU A 208 -3.54 12.18 8.93
CA LEU A 208 -2.43 13.00 8.42
C LEU A 208 -1.43 12.14 7.62
N CYS A 209 -1.11 10.95 8.13
CA CYS A 209 -0.22 10.00 7.47
C CYS A 209 -0.76 9.58 6.09
N LEU A 210 -2.02 9.16 6.03
CA LEU A 210 -2.66 8.78 4.76
C LEU A 210 -2.80 9.95 3.79
N ALA A 211 -3.14 11.14 4.28
CA ALA A 211 -3.22 12.34 3.47
C ALA A 211 -1.87 12.68 2.84
N TRP A 212 -0.78 12.51 3.58
CA TRP A 212 0.57 12.66 3.03
C TRP A 212 0.86 11.61 1.95
N VAL A 213 0.54 10.34 2.16
CA VAL A 213 0.73 9.28 1.14
C VAL A 213 -0.08 9.59 -0.12
N LEU A 214 -1.34 9.97 0.03
CA LEU A 214 -2.23 10.35 -1.07
C LEU A 214 -1.72 11.59 -1.83
N SER A 215 -0.96 12.47 -1.17
CA SER A 215 -0.42 13.70 -1.77
C SER A 215 0.80 13.49 -2.67
N GLN A 216 1.38 12.27 -2.72
CA GLN A 216 2.56 12.00 -3.54
C GLN A 216 2.28 11.99 -5.05
N GLY A 217 1.01 11.92 -5.45
CA GLY A 217 0.56 12.06 -6.83
C GLY A 217 -0.83 11.47 -6.98
N SER A 218 -1.53 11.77 -8.09
CA SER A 218 -2.86 11.23 -8.40
C SER A 218 -2.85 9.73 -8.70
N ASP A 219 -1.67 9.19 -8.98
CA ASP A 219 -1.33 7.80 -9.24
C ASP A 219 -1.28 6.91 -7.98
N PHE A 220 -1.35 7.47 -6.76
CA PHE A 220 -1.27 6.70 -5.50
C PHE A 220 -2.63 6.21 -4.96
N ILE A 221 -2.83 4.91 -4.79
CA ILE A 221 -4.07 4.32 -4.25
C ILE A 221 -3.71 3.49 -3.00
N PRO A 222 -3.48 4.11 -1.83
CA PRO A 222 -3.09 3.38 -0.62
C PRO A 222 -4.19 2.45 -0.13
N ILE A 223 -3.79 1.30 0.41
CA ILE A 223 -4.68 0.24 0.93
C ILE A 223 -4.43 -0.02 2.42
N PRO A 224 -4.75 0.94 3.33
CA PRO A 224 -4.59 0.68 4.76
C PRO A 224 -5.44 -0.52 5.20
N GLY A 225 -4.82 -1.45 5.92
CA GLY A 225 -5.51 -2.62 6.45
C GLY A 225 -6.20 -2.33 7.79
N THR A 226 -7.38 -2.90 8.00
CA THR A 226 -8.09 -2.89 9.28
C THR A 226 -9.10 -4.02 9.35
N LYS A 227 -9.37 -4.53 10.56
CA LYS A 227 -10.48 -5.47 10.84
C LYS A 227 -11.69 -4.80 11.50
N ARG A 228 -11.61 -3.50 11.83
CA ARG A 228 -12.62 -2.79 12.62
C ARG A 228 -13.19 -1.61 11.84
N SER A 229 -14.52 -1.51 11.81
CA SER A 229 -15.26 -0.44 11.11
C SER A 229 -14.85 0.97 11.57
N LYS A 230 -14.56 1.15 12.87
CA LYS A 230 -14.07 2.42 13.42
C LYS A 230 -12.84 2.94 12.67
N TYR A 231 -11.83 2.09 12.49
CA TYR A 231 -10.59 2.49 11.79
C TYR A 231 -10.78 2.63 10.29
N LEU A 232 -11.73 1.89 9.68
CA LEU A 232 -12.08 2.10 8.27
C LEU A 232 -12.63 3.53 8.08
N LYS A 233 -13.59 3.94 8.92
CA LYS A 233 -14.16 5.30 8.90
C LYS A 233 -13.10 6.37 9.19
N GLU A 234 -12.23 6.11 10.18
CA GLU A 234 -11.12 7.01 10.50
C GLU A 234 -10.17 7.19 9.30
N ASN A 235 -9.73 6.09 8.68
CA ASN A 235 -8.88 6.12 7.50
C ASN A 235 -9.56 6.84 6.33
N TRP A 236 -10.86 6.62 6.12
CA TRP A 236 -11.64 7.29 5.07
C TRP A 236 -11.67 8.81 5.21
N GLY A 237 -11.69 9.31 6.45
CA GLY A 237 -11.63 10.75 6.72
C GLY A 237 -10.33 11.43 6.22
N SER A 238 -9.27 10.67 5.93
CA SER A 238 -8.04 11.21 5.32
C SER A 238 -8.28 11.88 3.95
N LEU A 239 -9.33 11.48 3.21
CA LEU A 239 -9.70 12.09 1.93
C LEU A 239 -10.15 13.55 2.08
N GLN A 240 -10.57 13.96 3.28
CA GLN A 240 -10.99 15.33 3.60
C GLN A 240 -9.86 16.19 4.16
N VAL A 241 -8.66 15.62 4.34
CA VAL A 241 -7.51 16.35 4.88
C VAL A 241 -6.81 17.10 3.76
N GLU A 242 -6.88 18.42 3.82
CA GLU A 242 -6.10 19.29 2.93
C GLU A 242 -4.73 19.59 3.54
N LEU A 243 -3.68 19.33 2.76
CA LEU A 243 -2.30 19.70 3.07
C LEU A 243 -1.89 20.90 2.23
N SER A 244 -1.58 22.01 2.88
CA SER A 244 -0.94 23.15 2.23
C SER A 244 0.47 22.80 1.76
N ASP A 245 1.01 23.55 0.81
CA ASP A 245 2.38 23.31 0.32
C ASP A 245 3.43 23.51 1.41
N LYS A 246 3.15 24.37 2.40
CA LYS A 246 3.99 24.51 3.59
C LYS A 246 3.99 23.23 4.42
N GLU A 247 2.83 22.67 4.71
CA GLU A 247 2.70 21.41 5.47
C GLU A 247 3.35 20.24 4.73
N LYS A 248 3.17 20.14 3.40
CA LYS A 248 3.83 19.11 2.59
C LYS A 248 5.36 19.20 2.69
N LYS A 249 5.92 20.41 2.60
CA LYS A 249 7.37 20.65 2.75
C LYS A 249 7.85 20.33 4.16
N GLU A 250 7.09 20.69 5.19
CA GLU A 250 7.39 20.38 6.58
C GLU A 250 7.38 18.88 6.86
N LEU A 251 6.34 18.17 6.41
CA LEU A 251 6.26 16.71 6.51
C LEU A 251 7.41 16.03 5.77
N ARG A 252 7.75 16.52 4.57
CA ARG A 252 8.91 16.00 3.81
C ARG A 252 10.23 16.23 4.54
N LYS A 253 10.42 17.41 5.16
CA LYS A 253 11.59 17.71 5.98
C LYS A 253 11.69 16.74 7.16
N ILE A 254 10.61 16.54 7.90
CA ILE A 254 10.52 15.59 9.02
C ILE A 254 10.91 14.18 8.59
N ILE A 255 10.37 13.70 7.47
CA ILE A 255 10.66 12.35 6.94
C ILE A 255 12.13 12.19 6.55
N ASN A 256 12.76 13.23 6.01
CA ASN A 256 14.15 13.18 5.58
C ASN A 256 15.15 13.32 6.74
N GLU A 257 14.79 14.07 7.79
CA GLU A 257 15.69 14.37 8.91
C GLU A 257 15.64 13.33 10.03
N ILE A 258 14.52 12.61 10.19
CA ILE A 258 14.41 11.56 11.22
C ILE A 258 14.87 10.23 10.62
N PRO A 259 16.05 9.70 11.04
CA PRO A 259 16.56 8.44 10.51
C PRO A 259 15.66 7.28 10.95
N ILE A 260 15.41 6.35 10.02
CA ILE A 260 14.68 5.12 10.32
C ILE A 260 15.65 3.99 10.63
N GLU A 261 15.55 3.44 11.84
CA GLU A 261 16.39 2.34 12.30
C GLU A 261 15.68 0.99 12.19
N GLY A 262 16.48 -0.05 11.91
CA GLY A 262 15.99 -1.39 11.65
C GLY A 262 15.69 -1.63 10.16
N GLY A 263 16.16 -2.76 9.65
CA GLY A 263 15.88 -3.20 8.27
C GLY A 263 14.39 -3.40 8.03
N GLN A 264 13.98 -3.32 6.77
CA GLN A 264 12.63 -3.71 6.36
C GLN A 264 12.47 -5.23 6.59
N LEU A 265 11.54 -5.63 7.45
CA LEU A 265 11.21 -7.05 7.58
C LEU A 265 10.34 -7.48 6.41
N ASN A 266 10.89 -8.34 5.56
CA ASN A 266 10.11 -9.01 4.54
C ASN A 266 9.47 -10.28 5.14
N ILE A 267 8.23 -10.16 5.63
CA ILE A 267 7.52 -11.22 6.39
C ILE A 267 7.25 -12.51 5.59
N LEU A 268 7.56 -12.51 4.30
CA LEU A 268 7.27 -13.60 3.37
C LEU A 268 8.56 -14.12 2.70
N LYS A 269 9.75 -13.62 3.09
CA LYS A 269 11.00 -14.33 2.84
C LYS A 269 11.16 -15.36 3.95
N LYS A 270 10.92 -16.64 3.62
CA LYS A 270 11.36 -17.77 4.45
C LYS A 270 12.88 -17.81 4.47
#